data_AF-A0A9D4NW68-F1
#
_entry.id   AF-A0A9D4NW68-F1
#
_cell.length_a   1.000
_cell.length_b   1.000
_cell.length_c   1.000
_cell.angle_alpha   90.00
_cell.angle_beta   90.00
_cell.angle_gamma   90.00
#
_symmetry.space_group_name_H-M   'P 1'
#
loop_
_entity.id
_entity.type
_entity.pdbx_description
1 polymer ?
#
loop_
_entity_poly.entity_id
_entity_poly.type
_entity_poly.pdbx_seq_one_letter_code
_entity_poly.pdbx_strand_id
1 'polypeptide(L)'
;MDDNISRQQSVGNESNESTLKKRIGSHRSETSGGNHKSILKTSDTSGEQKADKWLLANQDDQAHISTISANMTLADLHHDGDYRLLIGDLGLFGTKALAKLKVYHGTFLQSENLLVDLPCGVVVVHNDKPELTASVIVASSSYLYVYRNMKPFYKFSLPPLETNSVELDAWTRYKEGKINLATLEEMLYNLSLEIGLRQLTSRTLMFLNTHSPDIKNSLAEHYKHQVLRKLNVITCMASLKKTVSETNAPSCLIVGTESQQVYILEIEAFTMVSTATLASVPVFIQASGLFDVEYRILFACRDAHIYLIKRGYDSGRLCIQLNSQPVGLARIGTNIYVAAMDQTLSIYTNKGNRTWNMKQAANITTMEEIVLERQALNLVAVALTNKTIMFYNDRKCVDMLHVDDVVVAMKYGRFGREDNTLVMVTQNGSLIVKILKRTAQFQMMNDQDKYGTTVNSSTTKLVIPKKTKLFVDQTMREREQFLSIHKTFEQELIRLKLSAFKTYAKAFKSSLNPISLKHFDSIKLSAKVIGLGPVFQIQLELQNNNADNNFLTDLLMVFDYDSSIYRLDLNVIHISCLLPNLTYRYCNPVTCISQLNVSDSIKIYISHIKEEIPLLTVIINMPHSEQKFEQQPQ
;
A
#
# COMPACT_ATOMS: atom_id res chain seq x y z
N MET A 1 30.69 65.13 -27.46
CA MET A 1 31.50 64.07 -28.07
C MET A 1 30.55 63.20 -28.86
N ASP A 2 30.32 63.64 -30.10
CA ASP A 2 30.53 62.85 -31.31
C ASP A 2 29.73 61.53 -31.35
N ASP A 3 28.64 61.49 -32.10
CA ASP A 3 28.62 61.12 -33.54
C ASP A 3 28.61 59.58 -33.73
N ASN A 4 27.83 58.97 -34.63
CA ASN A 4 26.92 59.54 -35.62
C ASN A 4 25.93 58.47 -36.17
N ILE A 5 24.91 58.95 -36.90
CA ILE A 5 24.23 58.29 -38.05
C ILE A 5 23.66 56.86 -37.84
N SER A 6 22.35 56.59 -37.78
CA SER A 6 21.15 57.06 -38.52
C SER A 6 20.90 56.43 -39.91
N ARG A 7 19.75 55.74 -40.03
CA ARG A 7 18.73 55.74 -41.12
C ARG A 7 17.79 54.53 -40.91
N GLN A 8 16.48 54.73 -40.68
CA GLN A 8 15.41 55.02 -41.67
C GLN A 8 15.16 53.82 -42.61
N GLN A 9 13.92 53.41 -42.92
CA GLN A 9 12.62 54.09 -42.75
C GLN A 9 11.40 53.13 -42.86
N SER A 10 10.21 53.64 -42.47
CA SER A 10 8.83 53.27 -42.90
C SER A 10 8.40 51.79 -42.88
N VAL A 11 7.41 51.35 -42.08
CA VAL A 11 5.99 51.74 -42.00
C VAL A 11 5.15 51.28 -43.21
N GLY A 12 4.14 50.45 -42.94
CA GLY A 12 3.09 50.01 -43.88
C GLY A 12 2.27 48.90 -43.23
N ASN A 13 1.00 49.17 -42.92
CA ASN A 13 0.13 48.34 -42.07
C ASN A 13 -1.06 47.75 -42.89
N GLU A 14 -1.87 46.88 -42.27
CA GLU A 14 -3.19 46.40 -42.78
C GLU A 14 -3.13 45.54 -44.08
N SER A 15 -4.20 44.91 -44.62
CA SER A 15 -5.25 44.00 -44.09
C SER A 15 -5.90 43.28 -45.32
N ASN A 16 -6.83 42.32 -45.29
CA ASN A 16 -7.57 41.61 -44.23
C ASN A 16 -8.07 40.21 -44.75
N GLU A 17 -8.78 39.45 -43.90
CA GLU A 17 -9.97 38.62 -44.23
C GLU A 17 -10.05 37.65 -45.45
N SER A 18 -10.29 36.37 -45.13
CA SER A 18 -11.47 35.58 -45.60
C SER A 18 -11.47 35.04 -47.07
N THR A 19 -12.31 34.11 -47.53
CA THR A 19 -13.27 33.15 -46.92
C THR A 19 -13.67 32.07 -47.95
N LEU A 20 -14.09 30.86 -47.51
CA LEU A 20 -15.08 29.96 -48.17
C LEU A 20 -14.69 29.38 -49.58
N LYS A 21 -15.32 28.34 -50.17
CA LYS A 21 -16.46 27.46 -49.83
C LYS A 21 -16.37 26.13 -50.60
N LYS A 22 -16.94 25.06 -50.03
CA LYS A 22 -17.60 23.89 -50.68
C LYS A 22 -16.84 23.03 -51.72
N ARG A 23 -16.73 21.74 -51.41
CA ARG A 23 -16.91 20.64 -52.38
C ARG A 23 -18.05 19.74 -51.91
N ILE A 24 -19.05 19.53 -52.77
CA ILE A 24 -20.09 18.50 -52.64
C ILE A 24 -19.78 17.45 -53.73
N GLY A 25 -19.98 16.17 -53.42
CA GLY A 25 -19.41 15.06 -54.21
C GLY A 25 -20.23 14.61 -55.43
N SER A 26 -19.73 13.54 -56.04
CA SER A 26 -20.43 12.72 -57.03
C SER A 26 -20.00 11.24 -56.91
N HIS A 27 -20.76 10.33 -57.52
CA HIS A 27 -20.83 8.90 -57.20
C HIS A 27 -20.18 7.98 -58.26
N ARG A 28 -19.81 6.75 -57.81
CA ARG A 28 -19.73 5.47 -58.58
C ARG A 28 -18.58 5.38 -59.64
N SER A 29 -18.07 4.20 -60.00
CA SER A 29 -18.44 2.78 -59.75
C SER A 29 -17.24 1.81 -59.90
N GLU A 30 -17.27 0.69 -59.15
CA GLU A 30 -16.88 -0.71 -59.50
C GLU A 30 -15.60 -0.98 -60.36
N THR A 31 -14.70 -1.91 -60.01
CA THR A 31 -14.92 -3.38 -59.93
C THR A 31 -13.71 -4.14 -59.33
N SER A 32 -13.99 -5.33 -58.76
CA SER A 32 -13.17 -6.58 -58.62
C SER A 32 -11.65 -6.58 -58.35
N GLY A 33 -11.23 -7.46 -57.42
CA GLY A 33 -9.85 -7.98 -57.33
C GLY A 33 -9.39 -8.33 -55.91
N GLY A 34 -9.59 -9.57 -55.47
CA GLY A 34 -9.33 -9.98 -54.08
C GLY A 34 -7.86 -10.28 -53.77
N ASN A 35 -7.41 -9.88 -52.57
CA ASN A 35 -6.33 -10.57 -51.84
C ASN A 35 -6.37 -10.19 -50.35
N HIS A 36 -6.48 -11.17 -49.46
CA HIS A 36 -6.47 -10.92 -48.01
C HIS A 36 -5.04 -10.53 -47.55
N LYS A 37 -4.86 -9.26 -47.18
CA LYS A 37 -3.76 -8.81 -46.33
C LYS A 37 -4.31 -8.09 -45.11
N SER A 38 -3.80 -8.46 -43.93
CA SER A 38 -4.14 -7.87 -42.65
C SER A 38 -3.79 -6.38 -42.62
N ILE A 39 -4.80 -5.52 -42.45
CA ILE A 39 -4.62 -4.06 -42.39
C ILE A 39 -4.07 -3.68 -41.01
N LEU A 40 -2.77 -3.35 -40.97
CA LEU A 40 -2.20 -2.50 -39.93
C LEU A 40 -2.86 -1.12 -40.05
N LYS A 41 -3.65 -0.72 -39.05
CA LYS A 41 -4.15 0.66 -38.94
C LYS A 41 -3.08 1.55 -38.32
N THR A 42 -2.29 2.22 -39.14
CA THR A 42 -1.51 3.38 -38.72
C THR A 42 -2.44 4.60 -38.67
N SER A 43 -2.72 5.09 -37.46
CA SER A 43 -3.35 6.40 -37.29
C SER A 43 -2.29 7.48 -37.32
N ASP A 44 -2.20 8.20 -38.45
CA ASP A 44 -1.31 9.36 -38.56
C ASP A 44 -1.83 10.50 -37.67
N THR A 45 -1.15 10.74 -36.55
CA THR A 45 -1.25 11.98 -35.78
C THR A 45 0.12 12.64 -35.74
N SER A 46 0.27 13.73 -36.48
CA SER A 46 1.52 14.50 -36.59
C SER A 46 1.85 15.24 -35.31
N GLY A 47 2.67 14.60 -34.49
CA GLY A 47 3.46 15.18 -33.40
C GLY A 47 4.56 14.17 -33.09
N GLU A 48 5.78 14.62 -32.78
CA GLU A 48 6.93 13.72 -32.56
C GLU A 48 6.75 12.88 -31.28
N GLN A 49 6.02 11.78 -31.40
CA GLN A 49 5.90 10.78 -30.35
C GLN A 49 7.25 10.09 -30.20
N LYS A 50 7.90 10.38 -29.07
CA LYS A 50 9.15 9.75 -28.61
C LYS A 50 9.01 8.23 -28.75
N ALA A 51 9.71 7.63 -29.71
CA ALA A 51 9.49 6.24 -30.09
C ALA A 51 9.68 5.31 -28.88
N ASP A 52 8.64 4.53 -28.54
CA ASP A 52 8.68 3.64 -27.37
C ASP A 52 9.91 2.73 -27.44
N LYS A 53 10.72 2.69 -26.39
CA LYS A 53 11.95 1.89 -26.31
C LYS A 53 11.63 0.40 -26.21
N TRP A 54 10.45 0.07 -25.69
CA TRP A 54 9.99 -1.29 -25.47
C TRP A 54 9.00 -1.71 -26.56
N LEU A 55 9.02 -2.99 -26.90
CA LEU A 55 8.05 -3.65 -27.75
C LEU A 55 7.19 -4.55 -26.88
N LEU A 56 5.87 -4.41 -26.94
CA LEU A 56 4.97 -5.40 -26.37
C LEU A 56 5.06 -6.67 -27.23
N ALA A 57 5.54 -7.76 -26.63
CA ALA A 57 5.70 -9.04 -27.30
C ALA A 57 4.52 -9.98 -27.01
N ASN A 58 4.02 -9.96 -25.78
CA ASN A 58 2.81 -10.66 -25.38
C ASN A 58 2.11 -9.94 -24.21
N GLN A 59 0.79 -10.05 -24.17
CA GLN A 59 -0.05 -9.69 -23.02
C GLN A 59 -1.19 -10.70 -22.94
N ASP A 60 -1.12 -11.56 -21.93
CA ASP A 60 -2.14 -12.57 -21.65
C ASP A 60 -2.85 -12.21 -20.34
N ASP A 61 -4.01 -11.56 -20.47
CA ASP A 61 -4.86 -11.17 -19.35
C ASP A 61 -5.69 -12.32 -18.77
N GLN A 62 -5.59 -13.54 -19.31
CA GLN A 62 -6.30 -14.74 -18.84
C GLN A 62 -5.35 -15.81 -18.27
N ALA A 63 -4.07 -15.48 -18.09
CA ALA A 63 -3.05 -16.39 -17.56
C ALA A 63 -3.31 -16.82 -16.09
N HIS A 64 -4.06 -16.00 -15.33
CA HIS A 64 -4.44 -16.22 -13.93
C HIS A 64 -3.29 -16.70 -13.04
N ILE A 65 -2.16 -15.99 -13.09
CA ILE A 65 -0.93 -16.32 -12.35
C ILE A 65 -0.91 -15.54 -11.03
N SER A 66 -0.71 -16.21 -9.89
CA SER A 66 -0.38 -15.53 -8.62
C SER A 66 1.05 -15.86 -8.21
N THR A 67 1.96 -14.90 -8.24
CA THR A 67 3.39 -15.17 -7.96
C THR A 67 4.14 -13.95 -7.43
N ILE A 68 5.39 -14.17 -7.03
CA ILE A 68 6.36 -13.16 -6.58
C ILE A 68 7.65 -13.29 -7.39
N SER A 69 8.46 -12.24 -7.47
CA SER A 69 9.70 -12.24 -8.29
C SER A 69 10.69 -13.36 -7.92
N ALA A 70 10.70 -13.82 -6.67
CA ALA A 70 11.52 -14.95 -6.21
C ALA A 70 11.06 -16.34 -6.74
N ASN A 71 9.81 -16.44 -7.20
CA ASN A 71 9.23 -17.64 -7.79
C ASN A 71 9.29 -17.63 -9.32
N MET A 72 9.88 -16.59 -9.94
CA MET A 72 10.08 -16.47 -11.37
C MET A 72 11.55 -16.68 -11.73
N THR A 73 11.81 -17.45 -12.78
CA THR A 73 13.18 -17.61 -13.30
C THR A 73 13.17 -17.91 -14.80
N LEU A 74 14.28 -17.56 -15.46
CA LEU A 74 14.49 -17.70 -16.90
C LEU A 74 15.70 -18.61 -17.11
N ALA A 75 15.52 -19.71 -17.84
CA ALA A 75 16.60 -20.66 -18.10
C ALA A 75 16.42 -21.44 -19.40
N ASP A 76 17.54 -21.78 -20.02
CA ASP A 76 17.59 -22.79 -21.06
C ASP A 76 17.60 -24.19 -20.41
N LEU A 77 16.53 -24.96 -20.63
CA LEU A 77 16.35 -26.30 -20.06
C LEU A 77 16.87 -27.43 -20.94
N HIS A 78 17.18 -27.15 -22.21
CA HIS A 78 17.52 -28.16 -23.22
C HIS A 78 18.86 -27.90 -23.92
N HIS A 79 19.51 -26.78 -23.60
CA HIS A 79 20.72 -26.29 -24.24
C HIS A 79 20.55 -26.04 -25.76
N ASP A 80 19.32 -25.69 -26.16
CA ASP A 80 18.93 -25.33 -27.53
C ASP A 80 19.01 -23.81 -27.80
N GLY A 81 19.34 -23.02 -26.78
CA GLY A 81 19.39 -21.56 -26.81
C GLY A 81 18.03 -20.88 -26.68
N ASP A 82 16.95 -21.62 -26.44
CA ASP A 82 15.57 -21.14 -26.35
C ASP A 82 15.11 -21.09 -24.88
N TYR A 83 15.29 -19.92 -24.26
CA TYR A 83 15.09 -19.74 -22.82
C TYR A 83 13.61 -19.81 -22.45
N ARG A 84 13.29 -20.64 -21.46
CA ARG A 84 11.93 -20.83 -20.95
C ARG A 84 11.73 -20.06 -19.65
N LEU A 85 10.47 -19.65 -19.45
CA LEU A 85 10.03 -18.93 -18.27
C LEU A 85 9.37 -19.93 -17.31
N LEU A 86 9.92 -20.00 -16.10
CA LEU A 86 9.45 -20.86 -15.02
C LEU A 86 8.79 -19.99 -13.96
N ILE A 87 7.57 -20.36 -13.58
CA ILE A 87 6.79 -19.63 -12.57
C ILE A 87 6.24 -20.61 -11.53
N GLY A 88 6.62 -20.42 -10.27
CA GLY A 88 5.92 -20.97 -9.12
C GLY A 88 4.64 -20.18 -8.86
N ASP A 89 3.53 -20.67 -9.39
CA ASP A 89 2.19 -20.14 -9.14
C ASP A 89 1.70 -20.60 -7.76
N LEU A 90 1.38 -19.63 -6.91
CA LEU A 90 0.85 -19.81 -5.56
C LEU A 90 -0.64 -20.21 -5.58
N GLY A 91 -1.33 -19.98 -6.71
CA GLY A 91 -2.79 -20.05 -6.81
C GLY A 91 -3.48 -18.80 -6.25
N LEU A 92 -4.71 -18.52 -6.69
CA LEU A 92 -5.47 -17.38 -6.15
C LEU A 92 -5.89 -17.65 -4.70
N PHE A 93 -5.44 -16.77 -3.79
CA PHE A 93 -5.87 -16.73 -2.38
C PHE A 93 -7.40 -16.83 -2.26
N GLY A 94 -7.88 -17.78 -1.48
CA GLY A 94 -9.31 -18.03 -1.25
C GLY A 94 -9.96 -19.05 -2.21
N THR A 95 -9.29 -19.44 -3.29
CA THR A 95 -9.71 -20.58 -4.13
C THR A 95 -9.01 -21.87 -3.70
N LYS A 96 -9.62 -23.04 -3.93
CA LYS A 96 -8.97 -24.36 -3.72
C LYS A 96 -7.92 -24.70 -4.79
N ALA A 97 -7.37 -23.70 -5.48
CA ALA A 97 -6.33 -23.90 -6.49
C ALA A 97 -5.04 -24.35 -5.81
N LEU A 98 -4.56 -25.53 -6.18
CA LEU A 98 -3.26 -26.03 -5.73
C LEU A 98 -2.13 -25.24 -6.40
N ALA A 99 -1.02 -25.06 -5.68
CA ALA A 99 0.18 -24.44 -6.22
C ALA A 99 0.73 -25.26 -7.40
N LYS A 100 1.24 -24.57 -8.42
CA LYS A 100 1.72 -25.17 -9.68
C LYS A 100 3.04 -24.55 -10.13
N LEU A 101 3.91 -25.36 -10.71
CA LEU A 101 5.04 -24.90 -11.50
C LEU A 101 4.61 -24.83 -12.97
N LYS A 102 4.33 -23.62 -13.45
CA LYS A 102 4.00 -23.31 -14.84
C LYS A 102 5.28 -23.07 -15.65
N VAL A 103 5.36 -23.64 -16.85
CA VAL A 103 6.46 -23.47 -17.80
C VAL A 103 5.96 -22.83 -19.08
N TYR A 104 6.46 -21.65 -19.42
CA TYR A 104 6.13 -20.95 -20.66
C TYR A 104 7.27 -21.05 -21.68
N HIS A 105 6.91 -21.32 -22.93
CA HIS A 105 7.80 -21.32 -24.08
C HIS A 105 7.20 -20.39 -25.15
N GLY A 106 7.91 -19.30 -25.45
CA GLY A 106 7.35 -18.20 -26.22
C GLY A 106 6.10 -17.61 -25.54
N THR A 107 4.99 -17.54 -26.27
CA THR A 107 3.70 -17.03 -25.75
C THR A 107 2.81 -18.09 -25.12
N PHE A 108 3.20 -19.37 -25.14
CA PHE A 108 2.33 -20.48 -24.76
C PHE A 108 2.78 -21.16 -23.46
N LEU A 109 1.80 -21.60 -22.66
CA LEU A 109 2.01 -22.48 -21.51
C LEU A 109 2.32 -23.89 -22.02
N GLN A 110 3.55 -24.35 -21.82
CA GLN A 110 4.05 -25.65 -22.30
C GLN A 110 3.69 -26.80 -21.35
N SER A 111 3.79 -26.57 -20.04
CA SER A 111 3.47 -27.60 -19.03
C SER A 111 3.13 -26.99 -17.69
N GLU A 112 2.30 -27.70 -16.93
CA GLU A 112 2.01 -27.44 -15.52
C GLU A 112 2.38 -28.68 -14.70
N ASN A 113 3.18 -28.50 -13.65
CA ASN A 113 3.42 -29.53 -12.64
C ASN A 113 2.77 -29.13 -11.32
N LEU A 114 2.00 -30.03 -10.70
CA LEU A 114 1.45 -29.79 -9.35
C LEU A 114 2.58 -29.75 -8.32
N LEU A 115 2.60 -28.72 -7.49
CA LEU A 115 3.49 -28.62 -6.34
C LEU A 115 2.82 -29.22 -5.11
N VAL A 116 3.64 -29.74 -4.19
CA VAL A 116 3.17 -30.38 -2.95
C VAL A 116 2.59 -29.36 -1.97
N ASP A 117 3.19 -28.18 -1.92
CA ASP A 117 2.91 -27.08 -1.00
C ASP A 117 3.43 -25.77 -1.65
N LEU A 118 3.19 -24.62 -1.02
CA LEU A 118 3.47 -23.30 -1.58
C LEU A 118 4.98 -23.11 -1.90
N PRO A 119 5.35 -22.66 -3.11
CA PRO A 119 6.73 -22.34 -3.46
C PRO A 119 7.22 -21.05 -2.78
N CYS A 120 8.39 -21.12 -2.12
CA CYS A 120 9.08 -19.97 -1.52
C CYS A 120 10.15 -19.37 -2.45
N GLY A 121 10.63 -20.15 -3.42
CA GLY A 121 11.56 -19.69 -4.45
C GLY A 121 11.74 -20.74 -5.55
N VAL A 122 11.99 -20.29 -6.78
CA VAL A 122 12.30 -21.16 -7.92
C VAL A 122 13.64 -20.72 -8.52
N VAL A 123 14.64 -21.60 -8.47
CA VAL A 123 16.01 -21.33 -8.92
C VAL A 123 16.45 -22.44 -9.87
N VAL A 124 17.11 -22.08 -10.97
CA VAL A 124 17.74 -23.07 -11.87
C VAL A 124 19.24 -23.10 -11.62
N VAL A 125 19.79 -24.31 -11.56
CA VAL A 125 21.21 -24.56 -11.33
C VAL A 125 21.75 -25.53 -12.38
N HIS A 126 22.97 -25.25 -12.85
CA HIS A 126 23.72 -26.10 -13.76
C HIS A 126 24.61 -27.04 -12.95
N ASN A 127 24.71 -28.30 -13.39
CA ASN A 127 25.56 -29.32 -12.77
C ASN A 127 27.00 -29.21 -13.32
N ASP A 128 27.99 -29.75 -12.61
CA ASP A 128 29.40 -29.75 -13.05
C ASP A 128 29.64 -30.64 -14.30
N LYS A 129 28.77 -31.62 -14.57
CA LYS A 129 28.87 -32.52 -15.73
C LYS A 129 28.08 -31.98 -16.93
N PRO A 130 28.71 -31.79 -18.11
CA PRO A 130 28.05 -31.19 -19.29
C PRO A 130 26.95 -32.04 -19.91
N GLU A 131 26.89 -33.34 -19.59
CA GLU A 131 25.82 -34.26 -20.02
C GLU A 131 24.52 -34.08 -19.22
N LEU A 132 24.57 -33.41 -18.05
CA LEU A 132 23.42 -33.22 -17.16
C LEU A 132 22.77 -31.86 -17.39
N THR A 133 21.60 -31.86 -18.03
CA THR A 133 20.73 -30.68 -18.22
C THR A 133 20.55 -29.87 -16.94
N ALA A 134 20.34 -28.56 -17.11
CA ALA A 134 19.93 -27.65 -16.04
C ALA A 134 18.84 -28.26 -15.12
N SER A 135 19.03 -28.13 -13.80
CA SER A 135 18.13 -28.68 -12.79
C SER A 135 17.32 -27.55 -12.15
N VAL A 136 16.00 -27.65 -12.22
CA VAL A 136 15.07 -26.66 -11.65
C VAL A 136 14.79 -27.06 -10.21
N ILE A 137 15.01 -26.14 -9.27
CA ILE A 137 14.83 -26.39 -7.84
C ILE A 137 13.73 -25.48 -7.31
N VAL A 138 12.70 -26.09 -6.73
CA VAL A 138 11.60 -25.41 -6.05
C VAL A 138 11.75 -25.64 -4.55
N ALA A 139 11.94 -24.56 -3.79
CA ALA A 139 11.83 -24.61 -2.33
C ALA A 139 10.38 -24.57 -1.91
N SER A 140 9.99 -25.46 -1.00
CA SER A 140 8.69 -25.39 -0.34
C SER A 140 8.79 -25.98 1.06
N SER A 141 8.38 -25.18 2.06
CA SER A 141 8.53 -25.48 3.48
C SER A 141 9.99 -25.84 3.84
N SER A 142 10.25 -27.07 4.29
CA SER A 142 11.59 -27.58 4.67
C SER A 142 12.27 -28.44 3.60
N TYR A 143 11.71 -28.48 2.40
CA TYR A 143 12.13 -29.37 1.32
C TYR A 143 12.56 -28.62 0.06
N LEU A 144 13.56 -29.16 -0.63
CA LEU A 144 13.93 -28.77 -1.98
C LEU A 144 13.48 -29.87 -2.95
N TYR A 145 12.59 -29.52 -3.87
CA TYR A 145 12.11 -30.39 -4.93
C TYR A 145 12.89 -30.11 -6.20
N VAL A 146 13.61 -31.13 -6.68
CA VAL A 146 14.52 -31.03 -7.81
C VAL A 146 13.87 -31.68 -9.02
N TYR A 147 13.69 -30.90 -10.08
CA TYR A 147 13.13 -31.32 -11.36
C TYR A 147 14.25 -31.34 -12.41
N ARG A 148 14.40 -32.47 -13.10
CA ARG A 148 15.28 -32.61 -14.27
C ARG A 148 14.43 -32.86 -15.50
N ASN A 149 14.62 -32.07 -16.55
CA ASN A 149 13.75 -32.06 -17.74
C ASN A 149 12.25 -32.00 -17.36
N MET A 150 11.92 -31.08 -16.43
CA MET A 150 10.59 -30.87 -15.83
C MET A 150 9.92 -32.08 -15.15
N LYS A 151 10.64 -33.20 -14.93
CA LYS A 151 10.15 -34.36 -14.17
C LYS A 151 10.72 -34.34 -12.75
N PRO A 152 9.93 -34.68 -11.71
CA PRO A 152 10.46 -34.86 -10.35
C PRO A 152 11.60 -35.88 -10.34
N PHE A 153 12.77 -35.47 -9.87
CA PHE A 153 13.98 -36.28 -9.84
C PHE A 153 14.43 -36.61 -8.42
N TYR A 154 14.46 -35.60 -7.53
CA TYR A 154 14.94 -35.77 -6.16
C TYR A 154 14.21 -34.85 -5.19
N LYS A 155 14.09 -35.30 -3.93
CA LYS A 155 13.56 -34.51 -2.81
C LYS A 155 14.63 -34.47 -1.73
N PHE A 156 15.23 -33.30 -1.52
CA PHE A 156 16.12 -33.05 -0.39
C PHE A 156 15.32 -32.50 0.80
N SER A 157 15.65 -32.93 2.01
CA SER A 157 15.14 -32.37 3.26
C SER A 157 16.26 -31.60 3.93
N LEU A 158 15.99 -30.38 4.38
CA LEU A 158 16.91 -29.73 5.32
C LEU A 158 17.05 -30.58 6.60
N PRO A 159 18.22 -30.54 7.27
CA PRO A 159 18.38 -31.13 8.59
C PRO A 159 17.33 -30.56 9.56
N PRO A 160 16.66 -31.40 10.37
CA PRO A 160 15.81 -30.91 11.44
C PRO A 160 16.66 -30.19 12.49
N LEU A 161 16.09 -29.17 13.10
CA LEU A 161 16.68 -28.47 14.24
C LEU A 161 16.51 -29.32 15.51
N GLU A 162 17.39 -29.09 16.48
CA GLU A 162 17.27 -29.69 17.80
C GLU A 162 15.95 -29.27 18.48
N THR A 163 15.21 -30.26 18.97
CA THR A 163 13.98 -30.09 19.75
C THR A 163 14.33 -29.87 21.21
N ASN A 164 13.56 -29.01 21.90
CA ASN A 164 13.77 -28.79 23.33
C ASN A 164 13.55 -30.10 24.12
N SER A 165 14.44 -30.41 25.06
CA SER A 165 14.38 -31.62 25.88
C SER A 165 13.13 -31.67 26.75
N VAL A 166 12.69 -30.55 27.33
CA VAL A 166 11.50 -30.50 28.19
C VAL A 166 10.21 -30.65 27.38
N GLU A 167 10.17 -30.14 26.15
CA GLU A 167 9.08 -30.37 25.19
C GLU A 167 9.00 -31.87 24.81
N LEU A 168 10.15 -32.49 24.52
CA LEU A 168 10.26 -33.92 24.21
C LEU A 168 9.84 -34.81 25.41
N ASP A 169 10.24 -34.44 26.62
CA ASP A 169 9.87 -35.09 27.87
C ASP A 169 8.36 -35.03 28.13
N ALA A 170 7.73 -33.87 27.91
CA ALA A 170 6.29 -33.71 28.07
C ALA A 170 5.51 -34.63 27.12
N TRP A 171 5.88 -34.64 25.83
CA TRP A 171 5.27 -35.50 24.82
C TRP A 171 5.54 -37.00 25.05
N THR A 172 6.72 -37.39 25.52
CA THR A 172 7.02 -38.81 25.84
C THR A 172 6.25 -39.28 27.08
N ARG A 173 6.15 -38.47 28.14
CA ARG A 173 5.34 -38.79 29.33
C ARG A 173 3.85 -38.91 29.00
N TYR A 174 3.32 -38.08 28.10
CA TYR A 174 1.95 -38.23 27.58
C TYR A 174 1.78 -39.52 26.76
N LYS A 175 2.73 -39.84 25.86
CA LYS A 175 2.74 -41.09 25.09
C LYS A 175 2.77 -42.34 26.00
N GLU A 176 3.48 -42.27 27.11
CA GLU A 176 3.56 -43.33 28.13
C GLU A 176 2.33 -43.37 29.07
N GLY A 177 1.35 -42.47 28.91
CA GLY A 177 0.16 -42.41 29.76
C GLY A 177 0.41 -41.93 31.20
N LYS A 178 1.58 -41.33 31.47
CA LYS A 178 1.97 -40.82 32.81
C LYS A 178 1.36 -39.46 33.13
N ILE A 179 0.84 -38.75 32.13
CA ILE A 179 0.38 -37.36 32.20
C ILE A 179 -0.95 -37.23 31.43
N ASN A 180 -1.93 -36.55 32.03
CA ASN A 180 -3.22 -36.25 31.41
C ASN A 180 -3.12 -35.06 30.43
N LEU A 181 -4.08 -34.90 29.53
CA LEU A 181 -4.01 -33.86 28.49
C LEU A 181 -4.02 -32.43 29.07
N ALA A 182 -4.77 -32.16 30.15
CA ALA A 182 -4.74 -30.86 30.84
C ALA A 182 -3.35 -30.55 31.42
N THR A 183 -2.72 -31.51 32.10
CA THR A 183 -1.36 -31.36 32.63
C THR A 183 -0.29 -31.27 31.54
N LEU A 184 -0.50 -31.90 30.37
CA LEU A 184 0.35 -31.69 29.19
C LEU A 184 0.22 -30.25 28.69
N GLU A 185 -0.99 -29.72 28.59
CA GLU A 185 -1.25 -28.34 28.18
C GLU A 185 -0.60 -27.32 29.13
N GLU A 186 -0.77 -27.46 30.44
CA GLU A 186 -0.13 -26.60 31.43
C GLU A 186 1.40 -26.62 31.32
N MET A 187 2.01 -27.80 31.18
CA MET A 187 3.47 -27.93 31.02
C MET A 187 3.97 -27.26 29.73
N LEU A 188 3.28 -27.47 28.60
CA LEU A 188 3.65 -26.87 27.31
C LEU A 188 3.38 -25.35 27.28
N TYR A 189 2.33 -24.88 27.97
CA TYR A 189 2.04 -23.46 28.12
C TYR A 189 3.08 -22.74 28.97
N ASN A 190 3.47 -23.30 30.12
CA ASN A 190 4.53 -22.75 30.96
C ASN A 190 5.87 -22.70 30.20
N LEU A 191 6.22 -23.77 29.48
CA LEU A 191 7.41 -23.78 28.61
C LEU A 191 7.34 -22.74 27.48
N SER A 192 6.14 -22.45 26.96
CA SER A 192 5.94 -21.39 25.97
C SER A 192 6.21 -19.98 26.51
N LEU A 193 5.97 -19.76 27.81
CA LEU A 193 6.27 -18.51 28.51
C LEU A 193 7.76 -18.36 28.83
N GLU A 194 8.42 -19.44 29.27
CA GLU A 194 9.85 -19.43 29.62
C GLU A 194 10.77 -19.26 28.39
N ILE A 195 10.47 -19.98 27.31
CA ILE A 195 11.40 -20.16 26.18
C ILE A 195 10.94 -19.39 24.93
N GLY A 196 9.67 -18.97 24.92
CA GLY A 196 9.04 -18.24 23.82
C GLY A 196 8.58 -19.14 22.67
N LEU A 197 7.46 -18.76 22.04
CA LEU A 197 6.78 -19.52 20.99
C LEU A 197 7.69 -19.96 19.82
N ARG A 198 8.73 -19.20 19.51
CA ARG A 198 9.66 -19.49 18.40
C ARG A 198 10.55 -20.72 18.63
N GLN A 199 10.74 -21.14 19.88
CA GLN A 199 11.60 -22.28 20.19
C GLN A 199 10.85 -23.63 20.13
N LEU A 200 9.52 -23.60 20.23
CA LEU A 200 8.65 -24.78 20.14
C LEU A 200 8.62 -25.42 18.75
N THR A 201 8.11 -26.66 18.68
CA THR A 201 7.72 -27.29 17.42
C THR A 201 6.35 -26.82 16.92
N SER A 202 6.12 -26.95 15.60
CA SER A 202 4.82 -26.68 14.98
C SER A 202 3.68 -27.55 15.55
N ARG A 203 3.98 -28.77 16.01
CA ARG A 203 3.02 -29.64 16.71
C ARG A 203 2.51 -28.99 18.00
N THR A 204 3.43 -28.56 18.86
CA THR A 204 3.08 -27.91 20.14
C THR A 204 2.36 -26.59 19.92
N LEU A 205 2.80 -25.78 18.94
CA LEU A 205 2.11 -24.54 18.57
C LEU A 205 0.68 -24.78 18.05
N MET A 206 0.46 -25.81 17.21
CA MET A 206 -0.87 -26.18 16.74
C MET A 206 -1.78 -26.68 17.87
N PHE A 207 -1.22 -27.44 18.82
CA PHE A 207 -1.93 -27.93 20.00
C PHE A 207 -2.35 -26.77 20.93
N LEU A 208 -1.44 -25.84 21.25
CA LEU A 208 -1.72 -24.69 22.10
C LEU A 208 -2.67 -23.66 21.46
N ASN A 209 -2.60 -23.44 20.14
CA ASN A 209 -3.47 -22.51 19.42
C ASN A 209 -4.88 -23.07 19.15
N THR A 210 -5.13 -24.36 19.40
CA THR A 210 -6.46 -24.94 19.28
C THR A 210 -7.29 -24.55 20.51
N HIS A 211 -8.52 -24.07 20.35
CA HIS A 211 -9.37 -23.71 21.51
C HIS A 211 -10.36 -24.81 21.93
N SER A 212 -10.78 -25.70 21.02
CA SER A 212 -11.73 -26.77 21.34
C SER A 212 -11.03 -27.98 22.01
N PRO A 213 -11.51 -28.48 23.17
CA PRO A 213 -10.91 -29.62 23.86
C PRO A 213 -11.01 -30.92 23.04
N ASP A 214 -12.09 -31.12 22.29
CA ASP A 214 -12.27 -32.34 21.47
C ASP A 214 -11.27 -32.40 20.30
N ILE A 215 -10.97 -31.23 19.73
CA ILE A 215 -9.96 -31.10 18.66
C ILE A 215 -8.55 -31.27 19.26
N LYS A 216 -8.27 -30.73 20.46
CA LYS A 216 -7.01 -31.01 21.17
C LYS A 216 -6.81 -32.50 21.43
N ASN A 217 -7.83 -33.19 21.93
CA ASN A 217 -7.79 -34.62 22.23
C ASN A 217 -7.47 -35.43 20.96
N SER A 218 -8.17 -35.17 19.85
CA SER A 218 -7.94 -35.87 18.58
C SER A 218 -6.57 -35.57 17.96
N LEU A 219 -6.08 -34.32 18.05
CA LEU A 219 -4.72 -33.96 17.63
C LEU A 219 -3.64 -34.66 18.48
N ALA A 220 -3.82 -34.68 19.81
CA ALA A 220 -2.86 -35.31 20.72
C ALA A 220 -2.75 -36.83 20.48
N GLU A 221 -3.87 -37.53 20.29
CA GLU A 221 -3.85 -38.96 19.92
C GLU A 221 -3.26 -39.20 18.52
N HIS A 222 -3.57 -38.35 17.53
CA HIS A 222 -2.97 -38.45 16.18
C HIS A 222 -1.44 -38.31 16.19
N TYR A 223 -0.90 -37.41 17.02
CA TYR A 223 0.52 -37.15 17.11
C TYR A 223 1.27 -38.03 18.13
N LYS A 224 0.57 -38.76 19.00
CA LYS A 224 1.10 -39.60 20.08
C LYS A 224 2.20 -40.58 19.67
N HIS A 225 2.06 -41.18 18.50
CA HIS A 225 3.02 -42.16 17.97
C HIS A 225 4.06 -41.56 17.01
N GLN A 226 3.91 -40.29 16.63
CA GLN A 226 4.81 -39.62 15.70
C GLN A 226 6.01 -39.01 16.44
N VAL A 227 7.23 -39.22 15.93
CA VAL A 227 8.45 -38.60 16.47
C VAL A 227 8.31 -37.07 16.45
N LEU A 228 8.67 -36.40 17.54
CA LEU A 228 8.71 -34.94 17.61
C LEU A 228 9.91 -34.45 16.77
N ARG A 229 9.68 -33.52 15.83
CA ARG A 229 10.74 -32.96 14.98
C ARG A 229 10.49 -31.47 14.78
N LYS A 230 11.55 -30.67 14.92
CA LYS A 230 11.54 -29.26 14.56
C LYS A 230 12.08 -29.09 13.14
N LEU A 231 11.20 -28.86 12.17
CA LEU A 231 11.60 -28.66 10.78
C LEU A 231 12.15 -27.25 10.57
N ASN A 232 13.20 -27.11 9.76
CA ASN A 232 13.73 -25.80 9.39
C ASN A 232 13.07 -25.32 8.09
N VAL A 233 12.34 -24.19 8.14
CA VAL A 233 11.58 -23.67 7.00
C VAL A 233 12.45 -22.75 6.16
N ILE A 234 12.44 -22.95 4.83
CA ILE A 234 13.12 -22.12 3.84
C ILE A 234 12.33 -20.83 3.64
N THR A 235 13.00 -19.68 3.70
CA THR A 235 12.38 -18.38 3.45
C THR A 235 12.77 -17.78 2.11
N CYS A 236 13.98 -18.06 1.62
CA CYS A 236 14.48 -17.51 0.37
C CYS A 236 15.63 -18.36 -0.22
N MET A 237 15.82 -18.26 -1.54
CA MET A 237 16.89 -18.94 -2.27
C MET A 237 17.57 -18.01 -3.28
N ALA A 238 18.83 -18.30 -3.59
CA ALA A 238 19.56 -17.74 -4.74
C ALA A 238 20.61 -18.72 -5.25
N SER A 239 21.07 -18.56 -6.48
CA SER A 239 22.24 -19.29 -7.01
C SER A 239 23.52 -18.45 -6.90
N LEU A 240 24.66 -19.11 -6.66
CA LEU A 240 26.00 -18.53 -6.72
C LEU A 240 26.87 -19.34 -7.68
N LYS A 241 27.61 -18.69 -8.57
CA LYS A 241 28.49 -19.38 -9.52
C LYS A 241 29.69 -20.01 -8.81
N LYS A 242 30.06 -21.23 -9.21
CA LYS A 242 31.08 -22.05 -8.52
C LYS A 242 32.50 -21.59 -8.87
N THR A 243 32.94 -21.91 -10.09
CA THR A 243 34.29 -21.68 -10.62
C THR A 243 34.36 -20.56 -11.66
N VAL A 244 33.41 -20.53 -12.60
CA VAL A 244 33.41 -19.62 -13.77
C VAL A 244 32.15 -18.75 -13.77
N SER A 245 32.26 -17.51 -14.25
CA SER A 245 31.17 -16.52 -14.29
C SER A 245 30.20 -16.67 -15.47
N GLU A 246 30.32 -17.73 -16.28
CA GLU A 246 29.48 -17.95 -17.47
C GLU A 246 28.05 -18.36 -17.12
N THR A 247 27.08 -18.04 -17.98
CA THR A 247 25.64 -18.27 -17.77
C THR A 247 25.30 -19.74 -17.50
N ASN A 248 25.98 -20.66 -18.18
CA ASN A 248 25.77 -22.11 -18.04
C ASN A 248 26.79 -22.78 -17.09
N ALA A 249 27.72 -22.02 -16.51
CA ALA A 249 28.68 -22.57 -15.55
C ALA A 249 27.98 -23.11 -14.29
N PRO A 250 28.56 -24.14 -13.64
CA PRO A 250 28.01 -24.75 -12.43
C PRO A 250 27.79 -23.73 -11.32
N SER A 251 26.73 -23.94 -10.54
CA SER A 251 26.38 -23.08 -9.42
C SER A 251 26.07 -23.86 -8.13
N CYS A 252 26.40 -23.24 -7.00
CA CYS A 252 25.94 -23.63 -5.68
C CYS A 252 24.58 -22.96 -5.40
N LEU A 253 23.76 -23.59 -4.55
CA LEU A 253 22.50 -23.03 -4.09
C LEU A 253 22.69 -22.43 -2.70
N ILE A 254 22.22 -21.20 -2.50
CA ILE A 254 22.16 -20.54 -1.21
C ILE A 254 20.71 -20.61 -0.73
N VAL A 255 20.52 -21.09 0.50
CA VAL A 255 19.21 -21.25 1.15
C VAL A 255 19.22 -20.46 2.45
N GLY A 256 18.32 -19.48 2.57
CA GLY A 256 18.01 -18.78 3.81
C GLY A 256 16.83 -19.43 4.53
N THR A 257 16.88 -19.49 5.87
CA THR A 257 15.87 -20.20 6.66
C THR A 257 15.33 -19.39 7.85
N GLU A 258 14.14 -19.75 8.33
CA GLU A 258 13.44 -19.07 9.42
C GLU A 258 14.13 -19.20 10.79
N SER A 259 15.04 -20.18 10.94
CA SER A 259 15.94 -20.31 12.10
C SER A 259 17.16 -19.40 12.05
N GLN A 260 17.22 -18.45 11.11
CA GLN A 260 18.36 -17.53 10.90
C GLN A 260 19.63 -18.24 10.41
N GLN A 261 19.52 -19.50 9.99
CA GLN A 261 20.60 -20.27 9.38
C GLN A 261 20.61 -20.05 7.86
N VAL A 262 21.82 -19.97 7.31
CA VAL A 262 22.11 -19.91 5.88
C VAL A 262 22.92 -21.15 5.51
N TYR A 263 22.48 -21.86 4.49
CA TYR A 263 23.15 -23.04 3.95
C TYR A 263 23.61 -22.77 2.52
N ILE A 264 24.87 -23.08 2.23
CA ILE A 264 25.38 -23.16 0.85
C ILE A 264 25.51 -24.63 0.49
N LEU A 265 24.73 -25.05 -0.51
CA LEU A 265 24.57 -26.43 -0.96
C LEU A 265 25.25 -26.64 -2.31
N GLU A 266 25.99 -27.73 -2.44
CA GLU A 266 26.48 -28.26 -3.71
C GLU A 266 25.47 -29.29 -4.24
N ILE A 267 25.00 -29.11 -5.47
CA ILE A 267 23.80 -29.79 -5.98
C ILE A 267 24.08 -31.17 -6.58
N GLU A 268 25.32 -31.50 -6.94
CA GLU A 268 25.61 -32.85 -7.41
C GLU A 268 25.47 -33.90 -6.29
N ALA A 269 25.89 -33.56 -5.06
CA ALA A 269 25.82 -34.43 -3.89
C ALA A 269 24.75 -34.02 -2.84
N PHE A 270 24.11 -32.85 -3.00
CA PHE A 270 23.26 -32.20 -2.00
C PHE A 270 23.94 -32.04 -0.62
N THR A 271 25.25 -31.78 -0.65
CA THR A 271 26.09 -31.59 0.53
C THR A 271 26.05 -30.13 1.01
N MET A 272 26.04 -29.92 2.32
CA MET A 272 26.22 -28.61 2.94
C MET A 272 27.72 -28.28 2.95
N VAL A 273 28.14 -27.36 2.07
CA VAL A 273 29.56 -26.97 1.93
C VAL A 273 29.92 -25.86 2.91
N SER A 274 28.98 -24.97 3.22
CA SER A 274 29.15 -23.89 4.19
C SER A 274 27.84 -23.63 4.92
N THR A 275 27.94 -23.40 6.23
CA THR A 275 26.83 -23.02 7.10
C THR A 275 27.17 -21.71 7.79
N ALA A 276 26.24 -20.76 7.83
CA ALA A 276 26.46 -19.48 8.49
C ALA A 276 25.19 -18.99 9.22
N THR A 277 25.40 -18.18 10.25
CA THR A 277 24.36 -17.65 11.13
C THR A 277 24.05 -16.18 10.83
N LEU A 278 22.78 -15.79 10.95
CA LEU A 278 22.33 -14.40 10.89
C LEU A 278 21.69 -14.01 12.22
N ALA A 279 21.68 -12.72 12.56
CA ALA A 279 20.98 -12.23 13.75
C ALA A 279 19.45 -12.18 13.55
N SER A 280 18.98 -12.29 12.30
CA SER A 280 17.58 -12.12 11.89
C SER A 280 17.23 -13.05 10.72
N VAL A 281 15.93 -13.17 10.42
CA VAL A 281 15.41 -14.06 9.38
C VAL A 281 15.61 -13.41 8.00
N PRO A 282 16.33 -14.05 7.07
CA PRO A 282 16.53 -13.52 5.71
C PRO A 282 15.26 -13.61 4.87
N VAL A 283 15.05 -12.61 4.02
CA VAL A 283 13.93 -12.50 3.08
C VAL A 283 14.43 -12.36 1.65
N PHE A 284 15.45 -11.53 1.41
CA PHE A 284 16.09 -11.40 0.10
C PHE A 284 17.57 -11.77 0.17
N ILE A 285 18.06 -12.45 -0.87
CA ILE A 285 19.46 -12.85 -1.03
C ILE A 285 19.97 -12.25 -2.33
N GLN A 286 21.05 -11.46 -2.28
CA GLN A 286 21.79 -11.02 -3.46
C GLN A 286 23.21 -11.56 -3.38
N ALA A 287 23.50 -12.57 -4.21
CA ALA A 287 24.81 -13.21 -4.30
C ALA A 287 25.69 -12.52 -5.34
N SER A 288 27.00 -12.45 -5.09
CA SER A 288 27.96 -11.87 -6.04
C SER A 288 29.35 -12.47 -5.87
N GLY A 289 30.09 -12.62 -6.97
CA GLY A 289 31.39 -13.29 -7.02
C GLY A 289 31.29 -14.77 -7.36
N LEU A 290 32.35 -15.52 -7.02
CA LEU A 290 32.51 -16.94 -7.32
C LEU A 290 32.74 -17.70 -6.02
N PHE A 291 32.13 -18.87 -5.85
CA PHE A 291 32.27 -19.67 -4.64
C PHE A 291 33.75 -20.04 -4.38
N ASP A 292 34.43 -20.54 -5.40
CA ASP A 292 35.80 -21.07 -5.28
C ASP A 292 36.89 -19.99 -5.22
N VAL A 293 36.58 -18.73 -5.54
CA VAL A 293 37.53 -17.60 -5.48
C VAL A 293 37.21 -16.66 -4.32
N GLU A 294 36.25 -15.74 -4.51
CA GLU A 294 35.72 -14.88 -3.45
C GLU A 294 34.25 -14.59 -3.74
N TYR A 295 33.39 -14.80 -2.74
CA TYR A 295 31.99 -14.43 -2.80
C TYR A 295 31.61 -13.41 -1.71
N ARG A 296 30.60 -12.62 -2.02
CA ARG A 296 29.94 -11.66 -1.13
C ARG A 296 28.43 -11.83 -1.29
N ILE A 297 27.75 -12.29 -0.25
CA ILE A 297 26.30 -12.50 -0.26
C ILE A 297 25.68 -11.51 0.71
N LEU A 298 24.70 -10.76 0.23
CA LEU A 298 23.92 -9.80 1.01
C LEU A 298 22.56 -10.41 1.35
N PHE A 299 22.19 -10.35 2.63
CA PHE A 299 20.93 -10.86 3.16
C PHE A 299 20.12 -9.71 3.76
N ALA A 300 19.01 -9.34 3.11
CA ALA A 300 18.06 -8.39 3.69
C ALA A 300 17.05 -9.16 4.55
N CYS A 301 16.90 -8.75 5.82
CA CYS A 301 16.20 -9.51 6.85
C CYS A 301 14.93 -8.80 7.38
N ARG A 302 14.06 -9.56 8.06
CA ARG A 302 12.74 -9.10 8.55
C ARG A 302 12.79 -7.93 9.55
N ASP A 303 13.93 -7.71 10.18
CA ASP A 303 14.24 -6.66 11.16
C ASP A 303 14.77 -5.36 10.53
N ALA A 304 14.64 -5.20 9.20
CA ALA A 304 15.11 -4.05 8.44
C ALA A 304 16.64 -3.84 8.45
N HIS A 305 17.41 -4.91 8.69
CA HIS A 305 18.87 -4.90 8.54
C HIS A 305 19.32 -5.67 7.29
N ILE A 306 20.45 -5.27 6.72
CA ILE A 306 21.16 -6.02 5.67
C ILE A 306 22.49 -6.52 6.23
N TYR A 307 22.68 -7.84 6.19
CA TYR A 307 23.89 -8.52 6.63
C TYR A 307 24.74 -8.93 5.41
N LEU A 308 26.05 -8.90 5.58
CA LEU A 308 27.02 -9.36 4.59
C LEU A 308 27.74 -10.61 5.11
N ILE A 309 27.68 -11.68 4.32
CA ILE A 309 28.52 -12.88 4.48
C ILE A 309 29.55 -12.89 3.36
N LYS A 310 30.81 -13.18 3.73
CA LYS A 310 31.92 -13.44 2.81
C LYS A 310 32.38 -14.89 2.97
N ARG A 311 33.27 -15.35 2.09
CA ARG A 311 33.97 -16.63 2.29
C ARG A 311 34.68 -16.67 3.65
N GLY A 312 34.49 -17.77 4.39
CA GLY A 312 35.07 -17.98 5.72
C GLY A 312 34.41 -17.19 6.87
N TYR A 313 33.20 -16.67 6.68
CA TYR A 313 32.41 -16.03 7.75
C TYR A 313 31.29 -16.96 8.23
N ASP A 314 31.39 -17.43 9.47
CA ASP A 314 30.36 -18.27 10.12
C ASP A 314 29.16 -17.46 10.63
N SER A 315 29.28 -16.13 10.65
CA SER A 315 28.20 -15.21 11.02
C SER A 315 28.12 -13.99 10.09
N GLY A 316 26.90 -13.54 9.82
CA GLY A 316 26.61 -12.36 9.01
C GLY A 316 26.98 -11.07 9.71
N ARG A 317 27.91 -10.31 9.13
CA ARG A 317 28.26 -8.98 9.62
C ARG A 317 27.16 -7.98 9.25
N LEU A 318 26.64 -7.24 10.22
CA LEU A 318 25.74 -6.11 9.94
C LEU A 318 26.43 -5.10 9.01
N CYS A 319 25.77 -4.79 7.89
CA CYS A 319 26.29 -3.90 6.85
C CYS A 319 25.48 -2.60 6.76
N ILE A 320 24.15 -2.70 6.73
CA ILE A 320 23.24 -1.54 6.59
C ILE A 320 22.08 -1.69 7.57
N GLN A 321 21.70 -0.59 8.21
CA GLN A 321 20.43 -0.43 8.91
C GLN A 321 19.49 0.41 8.06
N LEU A 322 18.27 -0.10 7.83
CA LEU A 322 17.22 0.57 7.08
C LEU A 322 16.21 1.20 8.05
N ASN A 323 15.49 2.23 7.58
CA ASN A 323 14.43 2.88 8.35
C ASN A 323 13.11 2.08 8.32
N SER A 324 12.97 1.16 7.37
CA SER A 324 11.74 0.42 7.09
C SER A 324 12.08 -0.92 6.41
N GLN A 325 11.12 -1.84 6.35
CA GLN A 325 11.34 -3.17 5.81
C GLN A 325 11.72 -3.13 4.32
N PRO A 326 12.67 -3.96 3.87
CA PRO A 326 13.07 -4.06 2.47
C PRO A 326 11.97 -4.74 1.64
N VAL A 327 11.70 -4.20 0.45
CA VAL A 327 10.81 -4.76 -0.59
C VAL A 327 11.62 -5.40 -1.72
N GLY A 328 12.86 -4.95 -1.90
CA GLY A 328 13.77 -5.53 -2.87
C GLY A 328 15.21 -5.14 -2.60
N LEU A 329 16.13 -6.00 -3.04
CA LEU A 329 17.58 -5.85 -2.92
C LEU A 329 18.22 -6.17 -4.27
N ALA A 330 19.05 -5.26 -4.78
CA ALA A 330 19.87 -5.48 -5.99
C ALA A 330 21.30 -4.97 -5.76
N ARG A 331 22.27 -5.50 -6.52
CA ARG A 331 23.67 -5.11 -6.35
C ARG A 331 24.37 -4.94 -7.69
N ILE A 332 24.39 -3.71 -8.14
CA ILE A 332 25.09 -3.29 -9.35
C ILE A 332 26.51 -2.82 -8.97
N GLY A 333 27.50 -3.66 -9.27
CA GLY A 333 28.92 -3.37 -9.04
C GLY A 333 29.28 -3.15 -7.55
N THR A 334 29.57 -1.89 -7.20
CA THR A 334 29.92 -1.44 -5.83
C THR A 334 28.74 -0.86 -5.05
N ASN A 335 27.61 -0.63 -5.72
CA ASN A 335 26.42 0.00 -5.16
C ASN A 335 25.37 -1.07 -4.84
N ILE A 336 24.75 -0.93 -3.67
CA ILE A 336 23.67 -1.78 -3.16
C ILE A 336 22.39 -0.94 -3.22
N TYR A 337 21.43 -1.39 -4.01
CA TYR A 337 20.14 -0.73 -4.17
C TYR A 337 19.13 -1.42 -3.26
N VAL A 338 18.40 -0.61 -2.50
CA VAL A 338 17.40 -1.08 -1.56
C VAL A 338 16.12 -0.30 -1.78
N ALA A 339 15.06 -1.00 -2.16
CA ALA A 339 13.70 -0.49 -2.09
C ALA A 339 13.12 -0.83 -0.72
N ALA A 340 12.49 0.14 -0.06
CA ALA A 340 11.90 -0.03 1.26
C ALA A 340 10.41 0.36 1.30
N MET A 341 9.68 -0.19 2.27
CA MET A 341 8.23 0.00 2.44
C MET A 341 7.82 1.45 2.77
N ASP A 342 8.75 2.33 3.12
CA ASP A 342 8.51 3.77 3.33
C ASP A 342 8.49 4.60 2.02
N GLN A 343 8.33 3.93 0.87
CA GLN A 343 8.38 4.50 -0.48
C GLN A 343 9.78 4.98 -0.89
N THR A 344 10.85 4.63 -0.17
CA THR A 344 12.21 5.07 -0.52
C THR A 344 12.96 4.06 -1.39
N LEU A 345 13.67 4.59 -2.40
CA LEU A 345 14.74 3.90 -3.10
C LEU A 345 16.05 4.51 -2.63
N SER A 346 16.87 3.72 -1.93
CA SER A 346 18.16 4.14 -1.38
C SER A 346 19.32 3.39 -2.03
N ILE A 347 20.43 4.09 -2.22
CA ILE A 347 21.70 3.50 -2.69
C ILE A 347 22.71 3.56 -1.54
N TYR A 348 23.34 2.42 -1.27
CA TYR A 348 24.36 2.24 -0.25
C TYR A 348 25.66 1.76 -0.89
N THR A 349 26.79 2.13 -0.29
CA THR A 349 28.09 1.53 -0.64
C THR A 349 28.27 0.15 -0.01
N ASN A 350 29.19 -0.65 -0.53
CA ASN A 350 29.72 -1.86 0.12
C ASN A 350 30.23 -1.68 1.58
N LYS A 351 30.39 -0.44 2.07
CA LYS A 351 30.78 -0.13 3.47
C LYS A 351 29.59 0.14 4.39
N GLY A 352 28.36 0.18 3.87
CA GLY A 352 27.15 0.52 4.63
C GLY A 352 26.70 1.98 4.53
N ASN A 353 27.53 2.89 4.01
CA ASN A 353 27.19 4.31 3.90
C ASN A 353 26.14 4.56 2.81
N ARG A 354 25.04 5.24 3.15
CA ARG A 354 24.01 5.70 2.20
C ARG A 354 24.53 6.87 1.35
N THR A 355 24.55 6.72 0.03
CA THR A 355 25.04 7.74 -0.92
C THR A 355 23.92 8.56 -1.52
N TRP A 356 22.73 7.98 -1.64
CA TRP A 356 21.55 8.61 -2.23
C TRP A 356 20.28 7.98 -1.66
N ASN A 357 19.21 8.77 -1.62
CA ASN A 357 17.88 8.35 -1.21
C ASN A 357 16.87 9.22 -1.98
N MET A 358 15.89 8.60 -2.60
CA MET A 358 14.77 9.27 -3.26
C MET A 358 13.46 8.61 -2.83
N LYS A 359 12.50 9.44 -2.43
CA LYS A 359 11.12 9.01 -2.21
C LYS A 359 10.38 8.90 -3.54
N GLN A 360 9.68 7.79 -3.73
CA GLN A 360 8.86 7.49 -4.91
C GLN A 360 7.48 8.15 -4.81
N ALA A 361 6.80 8.27 -5.95
CA ALA A 361 5.46 8.86 -6.01
C ALA A 361 4.36 7.96 -5.43
N ALA A 362 4.63 6.66 -5.28
CA ALA A 362 3.72 5.64 -4.77
C ALA A 362 4.50 4.52 -4.05
N ASN A 363 3.79 3.54 -3.49
CA ASN A 363 4.42 2.38 -2.84
C ASN A 363 5.16 1.52 -3.87
N ILE A 364 6.34 1.02 -3.49
CA ILE A 364 7.11 0.08 -4.29
C ILE A 364 6.53 -1.32 -4.08
N THR A 365 6.29 -2.07 -5.17
CA THR A 365 5.78 -3.45 -5.11
C THR A 365 6.87 -4.49 -5.30
N THR A 366 7.74 -4.29 -6.30
CA THR A 366 8.89 -5.15 -6.59
C THR A 366 9.99 -4.35 -7.28
N MET A 367 11.22 -4.84 -7.16
CA MET A 367 12.42 -4.27 -7.78
C MET A 367 13.21 -5.38 -8.46
N GLU A 368 13.78 -5.12 -9.63
CA GLU A 368 14.56 -6.08 -10.41
C GLU A 368 15.80 -5.41 -11.02
N GLU A 369 16.90 -6.17 -11.10
CA GLU A 369 18.16 -5.74 -11.72
C GLU A 369 18.13 -6.01 -13.23
N ILE A 370 18.52 -5.01 -14.04
CA ILE A 370 18.49 -5.07 -15.50
C ILE A 370 19.91 -4.83 -16.02
N VAL A 371 20.53 -5.88 -16.55
CA VAL A 371 21.91 -5.85 -17.08
C VAL A 371 21.86 -5.85 -18.62
N LEU A 372 22.35 -4.77 -19.24
CA LEU A 372 22.40 -4.60 -20.69
C LEU A 372 23.82 -4.80 -21.19
N GLU A 373 24.22 -6.07 -21.35
CA GLU A 373 25.59 -6.46 -21.70
C GLU A 373 26.15 -5.69 -22.90
N ARG A 374 25.40 -5.62 -24.01
CA ARG A 374 25.81 -4.94 -25.25
C ARG A 374 26.03 -3.44 -25.10
N GLN A 375 25.46 -2.81 -24.07
CA GLN A 375 25.57 -1.38 -23.79
C GLN A 375 26.46 -1.10 -22.56
N ALA A 376 26.99 -2.14 -21.91
CA ALA A 376 27.66 -2.06 -20.60
C ALA A 376 26.89 -1.22 -19.56
N LEU A 377 25.56 -1.29 -19.60
CA LEU A 377 24.66 -0.44 -18.83
C LEU A 377 23.83 -1.30 -17.86
N ASN A 378 23.84 -0.92 -16.59
CA ASN A 378 23.04 -1.58 -15.56
C ASN A 378 21.97 -0.62 -15.04
N LEU A 379 20.73 -1.09 -15.02
CA LEU A 379 19.55 -0.35 -14.59
C LEU A 379 18.87 -1.09 -13.43
N VAL A 380 18.13 -0.34 -12.61
CA VAL A 380 17.18 -0.90 -11.64
C VAL A 380 15.77 -0.53 -12.07
N ALA A 381 14.93 -1.54 -12.30
CA ALA A 381 13.50 -1.35 -12.50
C ALA A 381 12.79 -1.39 -11.15
N VAL A 382 11.94 -0.40 -10.89
CA VAL A 382 11.12 -0.29 -9.67
C VAL A 382 9.66 -0.20 -10.09
N ALA A 383 8.87 -1.23 -9.77
CA ALA A 383 7.43 -1.23 -9.99
C ALA A 383 6.72 -0.51 -8.83
N LEU A 384 5.70 0.28 -9.17
CA LEU A 384 4.97 1.13 -8.23
C LEU A 384 3.45 0.86 -8.27
N THR A 385 2.76 1.07 -7.14
CA THR A 385 1.31 0.85 -7.02
C THR A 385 0.45 1.83 -7.84
N ASN A 386 1.03 2.89 -8.41
CA ASN A 386 0.37 3.77 -9.38
C ASN A 386 0.47 3.27 -10.83
N LYS A 387 0.79 1.98 -11.03
CA LYS A 387 0.86 1.29 -12.33
C LYS A 387 1.98 1.81 -13.26
N THR A 388 3.04 2.38 -12.69
CA THR A 388 4.25 2.73 -13.44
C THR A 388 5.46 1.91 -13.00
N ILE A 389 6.39 1.72 -13.92
CA ILE A 389 7.70 1.11 -13.67
C ILE A 389 8.76 2.14 -14.01
N MET A 390 9.57 2.48 -13.03
CA MET A 390 10.62 3.50 -13.11
C MET A 390 11.98 2.84 -13.29
N PHE A 391 12.76 3.28 -14.28
CA PHE A 391 14.08 2.71 -14.59
C PHE A 391 15.17 3.69 -14.16
N TYR A 392 16.06 3.25 -13.27
CA TYR A 392 17.13 4.07 -12.71
C TYR A 392 18.51 3.61 -13.18
N ASN A 393 19.35 4.55 -13.62
CA ASN A 393 20.79 4.39 -13.74
C ASN A 393 21.47 5.23 -12.65
N ASP A 394 22.15 4.58 -11.70
CA ASP A 394 22.63 5.22 -10.47
C ASP A 394 21.51 6.08 -9.83
N ARG A 395 21.71 7.39 -9.72
CA ARG A 395 20.78 8.34 -9.07
C ARG A 395 19.71 8.90 -10.00
N LYS A 396 19.68 8.50 -11.28
CA LYS A 396 18.94 9.20 -12.33
C LYS A 396 17.88 8.30 -12.94
N CYS A 397 16.64 8.81 -13.03
CA CYS A 397 15.57 8.15 -13.76
C CYS A 397 15.79 8.34 -15.27
N VAL A 398 15.70 7.26 -16.04
CA VAL A 398 16.09 7.20 -17.46
C VAL A 398 14.96 6.71 -18.37
N ASP A 399 13.97 6.04 -17.79
CA ASP A 399 12.77 5.60 -18.49
C ASP A 399 11.59 5.43 -17.51
N MET A 400 10.38 5.52 -18.04
CA MET A 400 9.14 5.24 -17.31
C MET A 400 8.22 4.44 -18.22
N LEU A 401 7.81 3.26 -17.78
CA LEU A 401 6.76 2.48 -18.44
C LEU A 401 5.45 2.63 -17.68
N HIS A 402 4.35 2.76 -18.43
CA HIS A 402 2.99 2.63 -17.92
C HIS A 402 2.47 1.22 -18.23
N VAL A 403 1.68 0.68 -17.31
CA VAL A 403 1.07 -0.67 -17.40
C VAL A 403 -0.41 -0.56 -17.01
N ASP A 404 -1.26 -1.44 -17.53
CA ASP A 404 -2.71 -1.39 -17.30
C ASP A 404 -3.10 -1.71 -15.85
N ASP A 405 -2.25 -2.45 -15.12
CA ASP A 405 -2.45 -2.88 -13.74
C ASP A 405 -1.14 -2.89 -12.92
N VAL A 406 -1.26 -3.01 -11.60
CA VAL A 406 -0.14 -3.02 -10.65
C VAL A 406 0.70 -4.27 -10.86
N VAL A 407 2.00 -4.10 -11.13
CA VAL A 407 2.94 -5.22 -11.29
C VAL A 407 3.42 -5.72 -9.93
N VAL A 408 3.22 -7.02 -9.66
CA VAL A 408 3.57 -7.69 -8.39
C VAL A 408 4.89 -8.43 -8.51
N ALA A 409 5.17 -9.02 -9.67
CA ALA A 409 6.41 -9.74 -9.93
C ALA A 409 7.06 -9.28 -11.24
N MET A 410 8.40 -9.20 -11.26
CA MET A 410 9.20 -8.87 -12.43
C MET A 410 10.37 -9.83 -12.56
N LYS A 411 10.72 -10.22 -13.78
CA LYS A 411 11.98 -10.89 -14.10
C LYS A 411 12.57 -10.36 -15.40
N TYR A 412 13.85 -10.00 -15.36
CA TYR A 412 14.58 -9.56 -16.55
C TYR A 412 15.60 -10.61 -16.99
N GLY A 413 15.76 -10.76 -18.31
CA GLY A 413 16.82 -11.57 -18.90
C GLY A 413 16.45 -12.09 -20.29
N ARG A 414 17.16 -13.14 -20.72
CA ARG A 414 16.90 -13.80 -21.98
C ARG A 414 15.63 -14.65 -21.91
N PHE A 415 14.74 -14.47 -22.87
CA PHE A 415 13.52 -15.27 -23.02
C PHE A 415 13.32 -15.63 -24.49
N GLY A 416 13.04 -16.90 -24.76
CA GLY A 416 13.22 -17.49 -26.09
C GLY A 416 14.62 -17.21 -26.62
N ARG A 417 14.69 -16.53 -27.77
CA ARG A 417 15.93 -16.15 -28.45
C ARG A 417 16.32 -14.67 -28.30
N GLU A 418 15.54 -13.86 -27.59
CA GLU A 418 15.85 -12.43 -27.39
C GLU A 418 16.48 -12.19 -26.01
N ASP A 419 17.70 -11.64 -26.02
CA ASP A 419 18.53 -11.47 -24.82
C ASP A 419 17.94 -10.48 -23.80
N ASN A 420 17.16 -9.49 -24.27
CA ASN A 420 16.72 -8.35 -23.47
C ASN A 420 15.19 -8.34 -23.30
N THR A 421 14.66 -9.23 -22.46
CA THR A 421 13.21 -9.35 -22.21
C THR A 421 12.88 -9.04 -20.75
N LEU A 422 11.85 -8.22 -20.54
CA LEU A 422 11.24 -7.97 -19.25
C LEU A 422 9.89 -8.69 -19.17
N VAL A 423 9.81 -9.67 -18.28
CA VAL A 423 8.58 -10.41 -17.94
C VAL A 423 7.98 -9.80 -16.68
N MET A 424 6.68 -9.55 -16.70
CA MET A 424 5.94 -8.92 -15.60
C MET A 424 4.65 -9.70 -15.33
N VAL A 425 4.28 -9.85 -14.06
CA VAL A 425 2.98 -10.39 -13.65
C VAL A 425 2.22 -9.33 -12.86
N THR A 426 0.98 -9.07 -13.25
CA THR A 426 0.11 -8.08 -12.61
C THR A 426 -0.63 -8.65 -11.40
N GLN A 427 -1.23 -7.78 -10.58
CA GLN A 427 -2.03 -8.18 -9.43
C GLN A 427 -3.30 -8.95 -9.83
N ASN A 428 -3.89 -8.62 -10.99
CA ASN A 428 -4.99 -9.39 -11.58
C ASN A 428 -4.54 -10.74 -12.19
N GLY A 429 -3.24 -11.01 -12.24
CA GLY A 429 -2.65 -12.26 -12.73
C GLY A 429 -2.42 -12.33 -14.24
N SER A 430 -2.41 -11.20 -14.93
CA SER A 430 -1.99 -11.09 -16.34
C SER A 430 -0.48 -11.34 -16.47
N LEU A 431 -0.07 -11.99 -17.57
CA LEU A 431 1.34 -12.12 -17.96
C LEU A 431 1.67 -11.12 -19.07
N ILE A 432 2.60 -10.20 -18.82
CA ILE A 432 3.03 -9.18 -19.78
C ILE A 432 4.51 -9.38 -20.09
N VAL A 433 4.84 -9.48 -21.38
CA VAL A 433 6.21 -9.67 -21.88
C VAL A 433 6.57 -8.50 -22.78
N LYS A 434 7.59 -7.72 -22.38
CA LYS A 434 8.14 -6.61 -23.18
C LYS A 434 9.59 -6.89 -23.59
N ILE A 435 9.89 -6.76 -24.88
CA ILE A 435 11.25 -6.89 -25.43
C ILE A 435 11.83 -5.49 -25.61
N LEU A 436 13.07 -5.28 -25.17
CA LEU A 436 13.77 -4.01 -25.39
C LEU A 436 14.31 -3.92 -26.82
N LYS A 437 14.04 -2.80 -27.52
CA LYS A 437 14.60 -2.58 -28.86
C LYS A 437 16.12 -2.52 -28.82
N ARG A 438 16.80 -3.19 -29.76
CA ARG A 438 18.28 -3.16 -29.89
C ARG A 438 18.85 -1.76 -30.13
N THR A 439 18.03 -0.84 -30.66
CA THR A 439 18.34 0.57 -30.89
C THR A 439 17.96 1.49 -29.73
N ALA A 440 17.35 0.99 -28.66
CA ALA A 440 16.94 1.80 -27.52
C ALA A 440 18.18 2.41 -26.82
N GLN A 441 18.16 3.72 -26.62
CA GLN A 441 19.18 4.43 -25.85
C GLN A 441 18.58 5.01 -24.58
N PHE A 442 19.25 4.76 -23.46
CA PHE A 442 18.84 5.23 -22.15
C PHE A 442 19.55 6.54 -21.81
N GLN A 443 18.97 7.64 -22.30
CA GLN A 443 19.37 9.02 -21.97
C GLN A 443 18.45 9.60 -20.90
N MET A 444 18.92 10.63 -20.19
CA MET A 444 18.23 11.21 -19.03
C MET A 444 16.83 11.71 -19.39
N MET A 445 15.84 11.37 -18.56
CA MET A 445 14.56 12.08 -18.57
C MET A 445 14.78 13.49 -18.00
N ASN A 446 14.48 14.51 -18.80
CA ASN A 446 14.33 15.88 -18.31
C ASN A 446 13.12 15.92 -17.36
N ASP A 447 13.10 16.83 -16.38
CA ASP A 447 12.04 16.86 -15.36
C ASP A 447 10.63 17.10 -15.94
N GLN A 448 10.50 17.57 -17.18
CA GLN A 448 9.23 17.66 -17.90
C GLN A 448 8.62 16.29 -18.28
N ASP A 449 9.41 15.21 -18.33
CA ASP A 449 8.91 13.85 -18.60
C ASP A 449 8.42 13.12 -17.32
N LYS A 450 8.84 13.58 -16.12
CA LYS A 450 8.47 12.94 -14.84
C LYS A 450 7.05 13.29 -14.37
N TYR A 451 6.58 14.47 -14.77
CA TYR A 451 5.22 14.94 -14.55
C TYR A 451 4.59 15.12 -15.93
N GLY A 452 3.71 14.20 -16.33
CA GLY A 452 2.98 14.30 -17.59
C GLY A 452 2.41 15.70 -17.77
N THR A 453 2.64 16.28 -18.95
CA THR A 453 2.36 17.68 -19.33
C THR A 453 1.21 18.35 -18.56
N THR A 454 1.50 19.08 -17.47
CA THR A 454 0.64 20.16 -16.90
C THR A 454 1.23 20.95 -15.72
N VAL A 455 2.54 20.91 -15.44
CA VAL A 455 3.15 21.90 -14.52
C VAL A 455 4.34 22.61 -15.18
N ASN A 456 4.05 23.70 -15.88
CA ASN A 456 5.05 24.74 -16.09
C ASN A 456 5.46 25.26 -14.71
N SER A 457 6.58 24.79 -14.17
CA SER A 457 7.22 25.36 -12.99
C SER A 457 7.92 26.69 -13.33
N SER A 458 7.28 27.55 -14.11
CA SER A 458 7.44 28.96 -13.88
C SER A 458 6.94 29.19 -12.46
N THR A 459 7.82 29.67 -11.59
CA THR A 459 7.47 30.11 -10.24
C THR A 459 6.17 30.92 -10.33
N THR A 460 5.07 30.40 -9.81
CA THR A 460 3.74 31.02 -9.96
C THR A 460 3.80 32.37 -9.29
N LYS A 461 4.07 33.40 -10.10
CA LYS A 461 4.30 34.77 -9.67
C LYS A 461 3.08 35.17 -8.86
N LEU A 462 3.27 35.34 -7.55
CA LEU A 462 2.19 35.61 -6.60
C LEU A 462 1.24 36.63 -7.22
N VAL A 463 -0.02 36.22 -7.41
CA VAL A 463 -1.03 37.05 -8.07
C VAL A 463 -1.48 38.11 -7.06
N ILE A 464 -0.62 39.09 -6.85
CA ILE A 464 -0.88 40.25 -5.99
C ILE A 464 -2.01 41.04 -6.67
N PRO A 465 -3.18 41.18 -6.03
CA PRO A 465 -4.29 41.94 -6.60
C PRO A 465 -3.85 43.39 -6.84
N LYS A 466 -4.13 43.92 -8.04
CA LYS A 466 -3.80 45.31 -8.36
C LYS A 466 -4.68 46.24 -7.51
N LYS A 467 -4.06 47.17 -6.79
CA LYS A 467 -4.77 48.24 -6.09
C LYS A 467 -5.54 49.07 -7.11
N THR A 468 -6.86 49.14 -6.93
CA THR A 468 -7.75 49.93 -7.79
C THR A 468 -7.68 51.41 -7.45
N LYS A 469 -8.19 52.28 -8.33
CA LYS A 469 -8.30 53.72 -8.04
C LYS A 469 -9.05 53.98 -6.72
N LEU A 470 -10.12 53.21 -6.45
CA LEU A 470 -10.90 53.30 -5.20
C LEU A 470 -10.04 53.11 -3.95
N PHE A 471 -9.07 52.19 -3.96
CA PHE A 471 -8.13 52.00 -2.84
C PHE A 471 -7.28 53.26 -2.61
N VAL A 472 -6.79 53.87 -3.70
CA VAL A 472 -5.97 55.10 -3.63
C VAL A 472 -6.82 56.27 -3.12
N ASP A 473 -8.02 56.44 -3.64
CA ASP A 473 -8.97 57.50 -3.24
C ASP A 473 -9.36 57.34 -1.74
N GLN A 474 -9.59 56.11 -1.26
CA GLN A 474 -9.82 55.83 0.15
C GLN A 474 -8.59 56.15 1.01
N THR A 475 -7.38 55.78 0.56
CA THR A 475 -6.12 56.10 1.28
C THR A 475 -5.91 57.60 1.43
N MET A 476 -6.25 58.41 0.41
CA MET A 476 -6.16 59.87 0.48
C MET A 476 -7.20 60.45 1.45
N ARG A 477 -8.46 59.96 1.41
CA ARG A 477 -9.50 60.36 2.38
C ARG A 477 -9.09 60.03 3.82
N GLU A 478 -8.55 58.84 4.08
CA GLU A 478 -8.05 58.45 5.40
C GLU A 478 -6.92 59.37 5.85
N ARG A 479 -5.96 59.70 4.97
CA ARG A 479 -4.86 60.61 5.27
C ARG A 479 -5.33 62.03 5.62
N GLU A 480 -6.37 62.53 4.98
CA GLU A 480 -6.93 63.87 5.23
C GLU A 480 -7.82 63.92 6.48
N GLN A 481 -8.58 62.86 6.77
CA GLN A 481 -9.63 62.85 7.80
C GLN A 481 -9.40 61.86 8.97
N PHE A 482 -8.18 61.33 9.14
CA PHE A 482 -7.84 60.30 10.14
C PHE A 482 -8.38 60.60 11.56
N LEU A 483 -8.24 61.83 12.05
CA LEU A 483 -8.72 62.23 13.39
C LEU A 483 -10.23 62.11 13.56
N SER A 484 -11.00 62.39 12.50
CA SER A 484 -12.47 62.30 12.53
C SER A 484 -12.89 60.82 12.52
N ILE A 485 -12.34 60.05 11.58
CA ILE A 485 -12.61 58.62 11.42
C ILE A 485 -12.30 57.85 12.71
N HIS A 486 -11.14 58.12 13.33
CA HIS A 486 -10.74 57.50 14.59
C HIS A 486 -11.69 57.84 15.75
N LYS A 487 -12.05 59.12 15.93
CA LYS A 487 -13.00 59.54 16.98
C LYS A 487 -14.38 58.92 16.82
N THR A 488 -14.91 58.86 15.60
CA THR A 488 -16.19 58.20 15.31
C THR A 488 -16.09 56.70 15.59
N PHE A 489 -15.00 56.04 15.19
CA PHE A 489 -14.78 54.63 15.46
C PHE A 489 -14.71 54.32 16.95
N GLU A 490 -14.00 55.12 17.77
CA GLU A 490 -13.97 54.92 19.22
C GLU A 490 -15.35 55.07 19.87
N GLN A 491 -16.11 56.10 19.47
CA GLN A 491 -17.46 56.34 19.99
C GLN A 491 -18.43 55.19 19.65
N GLU A 492 -18.42 54.73 18.40
CA GLU A 492 -19.25 53.59 17.96
C GLU A 492 -18.77 52.27 18.56
N LEU A 493 -17.46 52.06 18.74
CA LEU A 493 -16.94 50.87 19.43
C LEU A 493 -17.38 50.81 20.90
N ILE A 494 -17.43 51.95 21.60
CA ILE A 494 -17.95 52.03 22.97
C ILE A 494 -19.46 51.75 22.99
N ARG A 495 -20.25 52.32 22.05
CA ARG A 495 -21.69 52.03 21.90
C ARG A 495 -21.94 50.54 21.62
N LEU A 496 -21.17 49.94 20.73
CA LEU A 496 -21.23 48.51 20.39
C LEU A 496 -20.91 47.65 21.60
N LYS A 497 -19.82 47.92 22.33
CA LYS A 497 -19.47 47.23 23.58
C LYS A 497 -20.59 47.32 24.61
N LEU A 498 -21.14 48.52 24.83
CA LEU A 498 -22.24 48.73 25.77
C LEU A 498 -23.52 47.98 25.36
N SER A 499 -23.85 47.97 24.07
CA SER A 499 -24.99 47.21 23.52
C SER A 499 -24.79 45.70 23.68
N ALA A 500 -23.59 45.20 23.39
CA ALA A 500 -23.20 43.80 23.58
C ALA A 500 -23.29 43.40 25.06
N PHE A 501 -22.72 44.19 25.98
CA PHE A 501 -22.82 43.91 27.42
C PHE A 501 -24.26 43.93 27.95
N LYS A 502 -25.11 44.88 27.52
CA LYS A 502 -26.53 44.90 27.90
C LYS A 502 -27.27 43.66 27.40
N THR A 503 -27.03 43.27 26.15
CA THR A 503 -27.65 42.09 25.52
C THR A 503 -27.18 40.80 26.19
N TYR A 504 -25.87 40.67 26.43
CA TYR A 504 -25.26 39.54 27.12
C TYR A 504 -25.76 39.40 28.57
N ALA A 505 -25.82 40.50 29.33
CA ALA A 505 -26.37 40.50 30.68
C ALA A 505 -27.87 40.12 30.71
N LYS A 506 -28.65 40.52 29.70
CA LYS A 506 -30.05 40.08 29.54
C LYS A 506 -30.13 38.58 29.27
N ALA A 507 -29.30 38.05 28.36
CA ALA A 507 -29.25 36.62 28.04
C ALA A 507 -28.81 35.77 29.25
N PHE A 508 -27.80 36.23 30.00
CA PHE A 508 -27.32 35.57 31.22
C PHE A 508 -28.40 35.53 32.32
N LYS A 509 -29.12 36.64 32.55
CA LYS A 509 -30.26 36.69 33.49
C LYS A 509 -31.46 35.82 33.10
N SER A 510 -31.51 35.33 31.86
CA SER A 510 -32.59 34.48 31.34
C SER A 510 -32.12 33.07 30.95
N SER A 511 -30.89 32.69 31.30
CA SER A 511 -30.25 31.40 30.98
C SER A 511 -30.33 30.99 29.50
N LEU A 512 -30.44 31.95 28.56
CA LEU A 512 -30.65 31.69 27.11
C LEU A 512 -29.40 31.22 26.35
N ASN A 513 -28.39 30.71 27.07
CA ASN A 513 -27.13 30.26 26.47
C ASN A 513 -27.16 28.73 26.29
N PRO A 514 -26.92 28.18 25.08
CA PRO A 514 -26.82 26.74 24.82
C PRO A 514 -25.49 26.11 25.33
N ILE A 515 -24.75 26.85 26.16
CA ILE A 515 -23.52 26.44 26.83
C ILE A 515 -23.60 26.96 28.26
N SER A 516 -23.64 26.06 29.24
CA SER A 516 -23.52 26.44 30.65
C SER A 516 -22.06 26.84 30.95
N LEU A 517 -21.90 27.93 31.69
CA LEU A 517 -20.61 28.49 32.13
C LEU A 517 -20.54 28.62 33.67
N LYS A 518 -21.40 27.92 34.43
CA LYS A 518 -21.14 27.69 35.86
C LYS A 518 -19.80 26.94 35.95
N HIS A 519 -18.90 27.36 36.85
CA HIS A 519 -17.49 26.94 36.90
C HIS A 519 -17.20 25.43 36.98
N PHE A 520 -18.21 24.58 37.20
CA PHE A 520 -18.07 23.12 37.32
C PHE A 520 -18.90 22.31 36.31
N ASP A 521 -19.86 22.94 35.58
CA ASP A 521 -20.86 22.24 34.76
C ASP A 521 -20.90 22.80 33.33
N SER A 522 -19.94 22.44 32.50
CA SER A 522 -19.87 22.84 31.09
C SER A 522 -20.65 21.87 30.18
N ILE A 523 -21.97 22.06 30.17
CA ILE A 523 -22.89 21.29 29.33
C ILE A 523 -23.14 22.03 28.01
N LYS A 524 -23.06 21.29 26.90
CA LYS A 524 -23.45 21.75 25.55
C LYS A 524 -24.66 20.95 25.08
N LEU A 525 -25.74 21.64 24.71
CA LEU A 525 -26.91 21.05 24.05
C LEU A 525 -26.99 21.54 22.60
N SER A 526 -27.21 20.62 21.67
CA SER A 526 -27.61 20.92 20.29
C SER A 526 -28.98 20.30 20.03
N ALA A 527 -29.88 21.05 19.41
CA ALA A 527 -31.22 20.59 19.05
C ALA A 527 -31.43 20.66 17.53
N LYS A 528 -32.11 19.64 16.99
CA LYS A 528 -32.48 19.53 15.57
C LYS A 528 -33.93 19.06 15.49
N VAL A 529 -34.73 19.69 14.64
CA VAL A 529 -36.10 19.25 14.33
C VAL A 529 -36.07 18.49 13.01
N ILE A 530 -36.66 17.31 12.98
CA ILE A 530 -36.76 16.44 11.81
C ILE A 530 -38.24 16.19 11.51
N GLY A 531 -38.64 16.28 10.25
CA GLY A 531 -40.03 16.11 9.81
C GLY A 531 -40.61 17.37 9.15
N LEU A 532 -41.71 17.20 8.43
CA LEU A 532 -42.43 18.25 7.69
C LEU A 532 -43.86 18.49 8.21
N GLY A 533 -44.21 17.82 9.32
CA GLY A 533 -45.54 17.86 9.93
C GLY A 533 -46.46 16.74 9.42
N PRO A 534 -47.61 16.49 10.09
CA PRO A 534 -48.00 17.03 11.40
C PRO A 534 -47.23 16.39 12.57
N VAL A 535 -46.37 15.40 12.30
CA VAL A 535 -45.46 14.79 13.27
C VAL A 535 -44.05 15.26 12.98
N PHE A 536 -43.40 15.81 14.01
CA PHE A 536 -42.01 16.18 14.04
C PHE A 536 -41.27 15.31 15.06
N GLN A 537 -39.96 15.20 14.94
CA GLN A 537 -39.09 14.55 15.90
C GLN A 537 -38.00 15.55 16.32
N ILE A 538 -37.98 15.92 17.59
CA ILE A 538 -36.91 16.75 18.15
C ILE A 538 -35.78 15.80 18.57
N GLN A 539 -34.64 15.90 17.89
CA GLN A 539 -33.41 15.22 18.23
C GLN A 539 -32.50 16.17 19.02
N LEU A 540 -32.04 15.70 20.18
CA LEU A 540 -31.24 16.45 21.14
C LEU A 540 -29.91 15.74 21.34
N GLU A 541 -28.81 16.44 21.05
CA GLU A 541 -27.43 15.96 21.24
C GLU A 541 -26.83 16.71 22.44
N LEU A 542 -26.64 15.99 23.54
CA LEU A 542 -26.16 16.51 24.82
C LEU A 542 -24.73 16.03 25.07
N GLN A 543 -23.82 16.95 25.39
CA GLN A 543 -22.40 16.67 25.59
C GLN A 543 -21.89 17.34 26.87
N ASN A 544 -21.21 16.56 27.71
CA ASN A 544 -20.45 17.07 28.86
C ASN A 544 -19.03 17.42 28.40
N ASN A 545 -18.64 18.69 28.52
CA ASN A 545 -17.32 19.20 28.09
C ASN A 545 -16.37 19.47 29.27
N ASN A 546 -16.67 18.96 30.47
CA ASN A 546 -15.85 19.21 31.67
C ASN A 546 -14.42 18.67 31.50
N ALA A 547 -13.44 19.56 31.64
CA ALA A 547 -12.02 19.24 31.50
C ALA A 547 -11.52 18.26 32.60
N ASP A 548 -12.07 18.36 33.81
CA ASP A 548 -11.62 17.60 34.98
C ASP A 548 -12.20 16.17 35.06
N ASN A 549 -12.74 15.65 33.95
CA ASN A 549 -13.35 14.32 33.85
C ASN A 549 -14.57 14.06 34.78
N ASN A 550 -15.10 15.10 35.44
CA ASN A 550 -16.27 15.01 36.31
C ASN A 550 -17.52 14.57 35.52
N PHE A 551 -18.11 13.46 35.94
CA PHE A 551 -19.39 12.97 35.45
C PHE A 551 -20.54 13.76 36.08
N LEU A 552 -21.59 14.02 35.31
CA LEU A 552 -22.77 14.76 35.77
C LEU A 552 -23.94 13.78 35.97
N THR A 553 -24.57 13.84 37.14
CA THR A 553 -25.75 13.03 37.52
C THR A 553 -26.90 13.94 37.90
N ASP A 554 -28.08 13.37 38.16
CA ASP A 554 -29.26 14.09 38.65
C ASP A 554 -29.73 15.25 37.76
N LEU A 555 -29.60 15.12 36.43
CA LEU A 555 -30.05 16.10 35.45
C LEU A 555 -31.46 15.78 34.91
N LEU A 556 -32.30 16.81 34.81
CA LEU A 556 -33.63 16.78 34.21
C LEU A 556 -33.65 17.61 32.93
N MET A 557 -34.36 17.12 31.92
CA MET A 557 -34.70 17.85 30.70
C MET A 557 -36.22 18.06 30.65
N VAL A 558 -36.66 19.31 30.67
CA VAL A 558 -38.08 19.70 30.73
C VAL A 558 -38.46 20.49 29.48
N PHE A 559 -39.61 20.17 28.90
CA PHE A 559 -40.14 20.83 27.70
C PHE A 559 -41.31 21.75 28.09
N ASP A 560 -41.18 23.04 27.75
CA ASP A 560 -42.20 24.09 27.91
C ASP A 560 -42.71 24.52 26.52
N TYR A 561 -44.02 24.46 26.33
CA TYR A 561 -44.70 24.62 25.04
C TYR A 561 -46.18 24.96 25.22
N ASP A 562 -46.80 25.61 24.23
CA ASP A 562 -48.24 25.81 24.21
C ASP A 562 -48.98 24.50 23.88
N SER A 563 -49.67 23.95 24.88
CA SER A 563 -50.50 22.74 24.79
C SER A 563 -51.68 22.81 23.82
N SER A 564 -52.05 24.01 23.35
CA SER A 564 -53.08 24.20 22.31
C SER A 564 -52.52 23.98 20.89
N ILE A 565 -51.21 24.16 20.70
CA ILE A 565 -50.53 24.05 19.40
C ILE A 565 -49.84 22.70 19.25
N TYR A 566 -49.09 22.26 20.27
CA TYR A 566 -48.28 21.05 20.24
C TYR A 566 -48.67 20.05 21.32
N ARG A 567 -48.33 18.78 21.10
CA ARG A 567 -48.33 17.71 22.10
C ARG A 567 -47.10 16.83 21.93
N LEU A 568 -46.32 16.70 22.99
CA LEU A 568 -45.16 15.80 23.07
C LEU A 568 -45.55 14.50 23.78
N ASP A 569 -44.81 13.43 23.49
CA ASP A 569 -44.99 12.14 24.19
C ASP A 569 -44.35 12.17 25.60
N LEU A 570 -43.25 12.91 25.77
CA LEU A 570 -42.55 13.08 27.04
C LEU A 570 -42.35 14.57 27.35
N ASN A 571 -42.98 15.07 28.42
CA ASN A 571 -42.77 16.45 28.89
C ASN A 571 -41.51 16.61 29.76
N VAL A 572 -41.02 15.51 30.33
CA VAL A 572 -39.82 15.45 31.17
C VAL A 572 -39.02 14.20 30.80
N ILE A 573 -37.71 14.35 30.62
CA ILE A 573 -36.76 13.25 30.39
C ILE A 573 -35.69 13.30 31.49
N HIS A 574 -35.52 12.19 32.22
CA HIS A 574 -34.41 12.02 33.16
C HIS A 574 -33.12 11.71 32.38
N ILE A 575 -32.12 12.58 32.52
CA ILE A 575 -30.80 12.39 31.93
C ILE A 575 -29.98 11.49 32.87
N SER A 576 -29.54 10.35 32.36
CA SER A 576 -28.62 9.45 33.06
C SER A 576 -27.21 10.04 33.16
N CYS A 577 -26.32 9.39 33.91
CA CYS A 577 -24.93 9.83 34.12
C CYS A 577 -24.22 10.24 32.80
N LEU A 578 -23.90 11.54 32.66
CA LEU A 578 -23.19 12.10 31.53
C LEU A 578 -21.68 12.00 31.74
N LEU A 579 -21.08 11.00 31.12
CA LEU A 579 -19.62 10.87 31.04
C LEU A 579 -19.03 12.02 30.20
N PRO A 580 -17.83 12.50 30.55
CA PRO A 580 -17.14 13.57 29.81
C PRO A 580 -16.84 13.15 28.37
N ASN A 581 -16.93 14.12 27.46
CA ASN A 581 -16.66 14.01 26.02
C ASN A 581 -17.52 13.00 25.21
N LEU A 582 -18.53 12.35 25.82
CA LEU A 582 -19.51 11.54 25.10
C LEU A 582 -20.74 12.38 24.69
N THR A 583 -21.29 12.07 23.51
CA THR A 583 -22.50 12.69 22.99
C THR A 583 -23.69 11.76 23.20
N TYR A 584 -24.63 12.17 24.05
CA TYR A 584 -25.87 11.47 24.33
C TYR A 584 -26.98 11.98 23.41
N ARG A 585 -27.78 11.06 22.85
CA ARG A 585 -28.87 11.39 21.92
C ARG A 585 -30.22 11.07 22.53
N TYR A 586 -31.07 12.07 22.64
CA TYR A 586 -32.47 11.94 23.05
C TYR A 586 -33.36 12.32 21.87
N CYS A 587 -34.43 11.56 21.64
CA CYS A 587 -35.40 11.83 20.59
C CYS A 587 -36.79 11.93 21.23
N ASN A 588 -37.49 13.04 21.00
CA ASN A 588 -38.84 13.26 21.51
C ASN A 588 -39.76 13.61 20.33
N PRO A 589 -40.77 12.77 19.99
CA PRO A 589 -41.74 13.10 18.97
C PRO A 589 -42.69 14.21 19.44
N VAL A 590 -43.07 15.07 18.50
CA VAL A 590 -43.94 16.22 18.72
C VAL A 590 -45.02 16.23 17.66
N THR A 591 -46.27 16.27 18.08
CA THR A 591 -47.43 16.35 17.19
C THR A 591 -47.99 17.77 17.20
N CYS A 592 -48.23 18.33 16.01
CA CYS A 592 -48.96 19.59 15.86
C CYS A 592 -50.47 19.27 15.86
N ILE A 593 -51.20 19.86 16.81
CA ILE A 593 -52.65 19.68 16.97
C ILE A 593 -53.43 20.82 16.28
N SER A 594 -52.84 22.02 16.22
CA SER A 594 -53.51 23.18 15.64
C SER A 594 -53.83 22.98 14.16
N GLN A 595 -55.12 23.09 13.82
CA GLN A 595 -55.61 23.11 12.42
C GLN A 595 -55.26 24.43 11.71
N LEU A 596 -55.09 25.51 12.48
CA LEU A 596 -54.56 26.79 12.03
C LEU A 596 -53.04 26.64 11.90
N ASN A 597 -52.45 27.06 10.78
CA ASN A 597 -51.01 26.90 10.48
C ASN A 597 -50.11 27.90 11.26
N VAL A 598 -50.22 27.85 12.58
CA VAL A 598 -49.49 28.67 13.55
C VAL A 598 -48.25 27.87 13.99
N SER A 599 -47.09 28.53 13.96
CA SER A 599 -45.85 28.02 14.56
C SER A 599 -45.52 28.82 15.81
N ASP A 600 -45.17 28.12 16.88
CA ASP A 600 -44.60 28.69 18.11
C ASP A 600 -43.30 27.97 18.50
N SER A 601 -42.56 28.56 19.44
CA SER A 601 -41.30 28.08 19.97
C SER A 601 -41.48 27.11 21.15
N ILE A 602 -40.75 25.99 21.13
CA ILE A 602 -40.64 25.07 22.26
C ILE A 602 -39.36 25.41 23.03
N LYS A 603 -39.47 25.59 24.35
CA LYS A 603 -38.32 25.84 25.23
C LYS A 603 -37.93 24.55 25.92
N ILE A 604 -36.63 24.26 25.96
CA ILE A 604 -36.06 23.11 26.62
C ILE A 604 -35.15 23.60 27.74
N TYR A 605 -35.47 23.21 28.96
CA TYR A 605 -34.70 23.50 30.16
C TYR A 605 -33.90 22.28 30.57
N ILE A 606 -32.63 22.46 30.91
CA ILE A 606 -31.84 21.46 31.63
C ILE A 606 -31.52 22.02 33.01
N SER A 607 -31.89 21.30 34.07
CA SER A 607 -31.60 21.63 35.47
C SER A 607 -31.12 20.41 36.25
N HIS A 608 -30.48 20.64 37.39
CA HIS A 608 -30.30 19.60 38.41
C HIS A 608 -31.63 19.35 39.13
N ILE A 609 -31.90 18.12 39.56
CA ILE A 609 -33.10 17.75 40.35
C ILE A 609 -33.28 18.63 41.61
N LYS A 610 -32.18 19.19 42.14
CA LYS A 610 -32.15 20.00 43.37
C LYS A 610 -32.08 21.52 43.13
N GLU A 611 -31.98 21.99 41.88
CA GLU A 611 -31.91 23.42 41.56
C GLU A 611 -33.13 23.87 40.74
N GLU A 612 -33.84 24.90 41.21
CA GLU A 612 -34.95 25.54 40.48
C GLU A 612 -34.47 26.38 39.28
N ILE A 613 -33.18 26.74 39.24
CA ILE A 613 -32.59 27.58 38.19
C ILE A 613 -32.04 26.67 37.07
N PRO A 614 -32.51 26.78 35.82
CA PRO A 614 -31.97 25.98 34.72
C PRO A 614 -30.51 26.35 34.44
N LEU A 615 -29.68 25.32 34.30
CA LEU A 615 -28.28 25.42 33.85
C LEU A 615 -28.20 25.96 32.42
N LEU A 616 -29.18 25.57 31.60
CA LEU A 616 -29.23 25.81 30.17
C LEU A 616 -30.69 25.87 29.70
N THR A 617 -31.00 26.88 28.89
CA THR A 617 -32.26 26.99 28.15
C THR A 617 -31.96 27.01 26.65
N VAL A 618 -32.61 26.15 25.88
CA VAL A 618 -32.59 26.18 24.41
C VAL A 618 -34.00 26.43 23.89
N ILE A 619 -34.15 27.43 23.02
CA ILE A 619 -35.42 27.75 22.35
C ILE A 619 -35.35 27.19 20.93
N ILE A 620 -36.32 26.35 20.58
CA ILE A 620 -36.48 25.78 19.25
C ILE A 620 -37.69 26.45 18.62
N ASN A 621 -37.48 27.23 17.57
CA ASN A 621 -38.57 27.70 16.72
C ASN A 621 -39.02 26.52 15.85
N MET A 622 -40.24 26.02 16.07
CA MET A 622 -40.74 24.89 15.30
C MET A 622 -41.10 25.33 13.88
N PRO A 623 -40.83 24.50 12.85
CA PRO A 623 -41.28 24.77 11.49
C PRO A 623 -42.81 24.69 11.39
N HIS A 624 -43.36 25.36 10.37
CA HIS A 624 -44.78 25.24 10.04
C HIS A 624 -45.13 23.80 9.66
N SER A 625 -46.32 23.35 10.06
CA SER A 625 -46.82 22.03 9.69
C SER A 625 -47.46 22.08 8.30
N GLU A 626 -47.06 21.16 7.42
CA GLU A 626 -47.89 20.84 6.26
C GLU A 626 -49.22 20.23 6.75
N GLN A 627 -50.34 20.67 6.19
CA GLN A 627 -51.66 20.16 6.55
C GLN A 627 -51.86 18.75 5.98
N LYS A 628 -52.61 17.90 6.69
CA LYS A 628 -53.12 16.66 6.10
C LYS A 628 -54.04 17.01 4.94
N PHE A 629 -53.69 16.61 3.73
CA PHE A 629 -54.68 16.46 2.66
C PHE A 629 -55.68 15.38 3.10
N GLU A 630 -56.91 15.79 3.43
CA GLU A 630 -58.02 14.86 3.53
C GLU A 630 -58.27 14.25 2.14
N GLN A 631 -57.96 12.97 1.98
CA GLN A 631 -58.48 12.20 0.86
C GLN A 631 -60.00 12.14 1.05
N GLN A 632 -60.74 12.80 0.17
CA GLN A 632 -62.19 12.63 0.10
C GLN A 632 -62.50 11.15 -0.11
N PRO A 633 -63.42 10.54 0.67
CA PRO A 633 -63.88 9.19 0.40
C PRO A 633 -64.60 9.14 -0.96
N GLN A 634 -64.38 8.06 -1.71
CA GLN A 634 -65.11 7.77 -2.96
C GLN A 634 -66.56 7.34 -2.69
#